data_AF-X0Q4W0-F1
#
_entry.id   AF-X0Q4W0-F1
#
_cell.length_a   1.000
_cell.length_b   1.000
_cell.length_c   1.000
_cell.angle_alpha   90.00
_cell.angle_beta   90.00
_cell.angle_gamma   90.00
#
_symmetry.space_group_name_H-M   'P 1'
#
loop_
_entity.id
_entity.type
_entity.pdbx_description
1 polymer ?
#
loop_
_entity_poly.entity_id
_entity_poly.type
_entity_poly.pdbx_seq_one_letter_code
_entity_poly.pdbx_strand_id
1 'polypeptide(L)'
;MNEDASRGLRPVPGVGGLPPVSRPTENVDDTVRRYRRWRHRRKAAARLRDTKQALSRDKDTDDVVAFARTWAPYGGAPTSEIFVRFGMSRSRFVDRLWQVVPGVTRDPAIVRELAAVYPRHAQDN
;
A
#
# COMPACT_ATOMS: atom_id res chain seq x y z
N MET A 1 3.10 -34.76 -48.11
CA MET A 1 2.60 -35.19 -46.80
C MET A 1 3.42 -34.44 -45.77
N ASN A 2 2.91 -33.31 -45.27
CA ASN A 2 3.65 -32.47 -44.32
C ASN A 2 2.87 -32.49 -43.00
N GLU A 3 3.34 -33.27 -42.04
CA GLU A 3 2.89 -33.21 -40.65
C GLU A 3 3.58 -32.02 -39.97
N ASP A 4 2.79 -30.99 -39.73
CA ASP A 4 3.20 -29.75 -39.06
C ASP A 4 3.25 -29.92 -37.54
N ALA A 5 4.31 -29.34 -36.97
CA ALA A 5 4.78 -29.57 -35.63
C ALA A 5 3.83 -28.97 -34.57
N SER A 6 3.13 -29.84 -33.86
CA SER A 6 2.48 -29.52 -32.58
C SER A 6 3.53 -29.17 -31.52
N ARG A 7 3.90 -27.89 -31.41
CA ARG A 7 4.61 -27.35 -30.24
C ARG A 7 3.66 -26.53 -29.37
N GLY A 8 3.14 -27.19 -28.33
CA GLY A 8 2.44 -26.55 -27.22
C GLY A 8 3.36 -25.57 -26.49
N LEU A 9 3.20 -24.28 -26.77
CA LEU A 9 3.83 -23.21 -26.01
C LEU A 9 3.04 -22.98 -24.71
N ARG A 10 3.63 -23.41 -23.59
CA ARG A 10 3.19 -23.03 -22.24
C ARG A 10 3.33 -21.51 -22.04
N PRO A 11 2.40 -20.84 -21.34
CA PRO A 11 2.53 -19.42 -21.07
C PRO A 11 3.53 -19.19 -19.93
N VAL A 12 4.59 -18.43 -20.21
CA VAL A 12 5.55 -17.93 -19.22
C VAL A 12 4.91 -16.83 -18.36
N PRO A 13 4.96 -16.91 -17.02
CA PRO A 13 4.52 -15.82 -16.16
C PRO A 13 5.67 -14.84 -15.93
N GLY A 14 5.41 -13.55 -16.11
CA GLY A 14 6.30 -12.50 -15.59
C GLY A 14 7.09 -11.74 -16.64
N VAL A 15 6.41 -11.02 -17.53
CA VAL A 15 6.97 -9.80 -18.11
C VAL A 15 5.86 -8.76 -18.19
N GLY A 16 6.16 -7.53 -17.78
CA GLY A 16 5.19 -6.46 -17.62
C GLY A 16 4.35 -6.18 -18.87
N GLY A 17 3.03 -6.34 -18.73
CA GLY A 17 2.08 -5.33 -19.20
C GLY A 17 1.79 -5.21 -20.70
N LEU A 18 2.23 -6.11 -21.58
CA LEU A 18 1.79 -6.04 -22.97
C LEU A 18 0.32 -6.49 -23.13
N PRO A 19 -0.50 -5.78 -23.93
CA PRO A 19 -1.82 -6.28 -24.31
C PRO A 19 -1.65 -7.60 -25.07
N PRO A 20 -2.63 -8.52 -24.98
CA PRO A 20 -2.58 -9.73 -25.79
C PRO A 20 -2.52 -9.36 -27.27
N VAL A 21 -1.45 -9.77 -27.96
CA VAL A 21 -1.30 -9.55 -29.40
C VAL A 21 -2.39 -10.36 -30.11
N SER A 22 -3.18 -9.67 -30.94
CA SER A 22 -4.20 -10.29 -31.79
C SER A 22 -3.52 -11.17 -32.83
N ARG A 23 -3.99 -12.40 -33.01
CA ARG A 23 -3.51 -13.24 -34.13
C ARG A 23 -4.22 -12.79 -35.42
N PRO A 24 -3.59 -12.85 -36.60
CA PRO A 24 -4.15 -12.34 -37.85
C PRO A 24 -5.47 -13.01 -38.30
N THR A 25 -5.88 -14.10 -37.64
CA THR A 25 -7.08 -14.88 -37.96
C THR A 25 -8.23 -14.70 -36.94
N GLU A 26 -8.07 -13.85 -35.91
CA GLU A 26 -9.12 -13.60 -34.91
C GLU A 26 -10.16 -12.58 -35.39
N ASN A 27 -11.45 -12.89 -35.19
CA ASN A 27 -12.55 -11.96 -35.42
C ASN A 27 -12.35 -10.68 -34.58
N VAL A 28 -12.48 -9.51 -35.21
CA VAL A 28 -12.27 -8.19 -34.60
C VAL A 28 -13.08 -8.05 -33.30
N ASP A 29 -14.31 -8.56 -33.25
CA ASP A 29 -15.15 -8.52 -32.04
C ASP A 29 -14.56 -9.29 -30.87
N ASP A 30 -13.90 -10.43 -31.14
CA ASP A 30 -13.23 -11.22 -30.10
C ASP A 30 -11.99 -10.52 -29.58
N THR A 31 -11.23 -9.86 -30.45
CA THR A 31 -10.05 -9.05 -30.04
C THR A 31 -10.47 -7.86 -29.17
N VAL A 32 -11.58 -7.19 -29.51
CA VAL A 32 -12.14 -6.07 -28.73
C VAL A 32 -12.65 -6.56 -27.38
N ARG A 33 -13.41 -7.67 -27.33
CA ARG A 33 -13.89 -8.26 -26.06
C ARG A 33 -12.72 -8.72 -25.18
N ARG A 34 -11.68 -9.30 -25.77
CA ARG A 34 -10.45 -9.73 -25.07
C ARG A 34 -9.69 -8.54 -24.50
N TYR A 35 -9.51 -7.48 -25.28
CA TYR A 35 -8.88 -6.23 -24.83
C TYR A 35 -9.69 -5.55 -23.71
N ARG A 36 -11.02 -5.44 -23.85
CA ARG A 36 -11.90 -4.90 -22.81
C ARG A 36 -11.76 -5.70 -21.51
N ARG A 37 -11.81 -7.02 -21.55
CA ARG A 37 -11.62 -7.89 -20.36
C ARG A 37 -10.24 -7.71 -19.72
N TRP A 38 -9.17 -7.60 -20.51
CA TRP A 38 -7.82 -7.32 -19.99
C TRP A 38 -7.77 -5.96 -19.26
N ARG A 39 -8.33 -4.91 -19.86
CA ARG A 39 -8.39 -3.57 -19.26
C ARG A 39 -9.22 -3.54 -17.98
N HIS A 40 -10.40 -4.17 -17.98
CA HIS A 40 -11.27 -4.26 -16.80
C HIS A 40 -10.59 -5.01 -15.66
N ARG A 41 -9.94 -6.15 -15.94
CA ARG A 41 -9.18 -6.91 -14.93
C ARG A 41 -8.02 -6.10 -14.34
N ARG A 42 -7.28 -5.34 -15.15
CA ARG A 42 -6.20 -4.47 -14.63
C ARG A 42 -6.73 -3.33 -13.77
N LYS A 43 -7.82 -2.66 -14.18
CA LYS A 43 -8.45 -1.61 -13.37
C LYS A 43 -9.02 -2.17 -12.06
N ALA A 44 -9.61 -3.36 -12.07
CA ALA A 44 -10.09 -4.02 -10.87
C ALA A 44 -8.93 -4.37 -9.93
N ALA A 45 -7.84 -4.92 -10.45
CA ALA A 45 -6.64 -5.23 -9.67
C ALA A 45 -5.97 -3.98 -9.08
N ALA A 46 -5.94 -2.86 -9.80
CA ALA A 46 -5.48 -1.57 -9.28
C ALA A 46 -6.37 -1.10 -8.12
N ARG A 47 -7.69 -1.08 -8.31
CA ARG A 47 -8.63 -0.68 -7.25
C ARG A 47 -8.53 -1.52 -5.99
N LEU A 48 -8.39 -2.84 -6.12
CA LEU A 48 -8.21 -3.74 -4.97
C LEU A 48 -6.91 -3.46 -4.21
N ARG A 49 -5.84 -3.05 -4.92
CA ARG A 49 -4.58 -2.63 -4.29
C ARG A 49 -4.73 -1.30 -3.59
N ASP A 50 -5.45 -0.36 -4.18
CA ASP A 50 -5.68 0.97 -3.61
C ASP A 50 -6.56 0.87 -2.36
N THR A 51 -7.64 0.07 -2.40
CA THR A 51 -8.50 -0.17 -1.23
C THR A 51 -7.75 -0.92 -0.13
N LYS A 52 -6.94 -1.94 -0.49
CA LYS A 52 -6.09 -2.63 0.49
C LYS A 52 -5.09 -1.69 1.14
N GLN A 53 -4.43 -0.83 0.37
CA GLN A 53 -3.50 0.17 0.90
C GLN A 53 -4.19 1.20 1.80
N ALA A 54 -5.39 1.66 1.44
CA ALA A 54 -6.17 2.56 2.28
C ALA A 54 -6.57 1.90 3.61
N LEU A 55 -7.07 0.66 3.57
CA LEU A 55 -7.43 -0.10 4.78
C LEU A 55 -6.22 -0.40 5.67
N SER A 56 -5.08 -0.74 5.08
CA SER A 56 -3.82 -0.87 5.83
C SER A 56 -3.42 0.45 6.46
N ARG A 57 -3.49 1.57 5.73
CA ARG A 57 -3.16 2.90 6.25
C ARG A 57 -4.09 3.35 7.39
N ASP A 58 -5.37 2.98 7.34
CA ASP A 58 -6.33 3.25 8.40
C ASP A 58 -6.10 2.34 9.60
N LYS A 59 -5.78 1.05 9.41
CA LYS A 59 -5.40 0.17 10.52
C LYS A 59 -4.10 0.63 11.20
N ASP A 60 -3.11 1.06 10.41
CA ASP A 60 -1.86 1.62 10.93
C ASP A 60 -2.12 2.89 11.76
N THR A 61 -3.22 3.61 11.51
CA THR A 61 -3.56 4.86 12.21
C THR A 61 -3.93 4.64 13.67
N ASP A 62 -4.80 3.66 13.95
CA ASP A 62 -5.18 3.31 15.32
C ASP A 62 -3.98 2.68 16.07
N ASP A 63 -3.20 1.86 15.36
CA ASP A 63 -2.02 1.20 15.91
C ASP A 63 -0.91 2.21 16.27
N VAL A 64 -0.79 3.33 15.55
CA VAL A 64 0.23 4.37 15.81
C VAL A 64 0.04 5.04 17.17
N VAL A 65 -1.18 5.45 17.53
CA VAL A 65 -1.44 6.13 18.82
C VAL A 65 -1.27 5.17 19.99
N ALA A 66 -1.80 3.95 19.86
CA ALA A 66 -1.66 2.91 20.88
C ALA A 66 -0.18 2.59 21.14
N PHE A 67 0.59 2.39 20.06
CA PHE A 67 2.03 2.13 20.15
C PHE A 67 2.80 3.29 20.79
N ALA A 68 2.50 4.53 20.41
CA ALA A 68 3.14 5.70 21.00
C ALA A 68 2.88 5.81 22.51
N ARG A 69 1.66 5.50 22.96
CA ARG A 69 1.30 5.50 24.39
C ARG A 69 2.01 4.42 25.19
N THR A 70 2.17 3.21 24.62
CA THR A 70 2.94 2.14 25.28
C THR A 70 4.39 2.56 25.52
N TRP A 71 4.97 3.30 24.57
CA TRP A 71 6.38 3.70 24.62
C TRP A 71 6.63 5.06 25.29
N ALA A 72 5.59 5.88 25.52
CA ALA A 72 5.73 7.21 26.11
C ALA A 72 6.44 7.20 27.48
N PRO A 73 6.13 6.27 28.42
CA PRO A 73 6.81 6.20 29.71
C PRO A 73 8.32 5.91 29.62
N TYR A 74 8.78 5.35 28.50
CA TYR A 74 10.18 4.95 28.28
C TYR A 74 10.96 5.98 27.45
N GLY A 75 10.41 7.17 27.19
CA GLY A 75 11.04 8.17 26.33
C GLY A 75 10.85 7.93 24.83
N GLY A 76 9.90 7.07 24.48
CA GLY A 76 9.45 6.85 23.11
C GLY A 76 10.05 5.62 22.44
N ALA A 77 9.45 5.25 21.32
CA ALA A 77 9.77 4.01 20.64
C ALA A 77 11.12 4.09 19.91
N PRO A 78 11.94 3.03 19.96
CA PRO A 78 13.16 2.93 19.17
C PRO A 78 12.88 3.02 17.67
N THR A 79 13.77 3.67 16.91
CA THR A 79 13.62 3.81 15.45
C THR A 79 13.56 2.45 14.73
N SER A 80 14.31 1.45 15.22
CA SER A 80 14.28 0.09 14.69
C SER A 80 12.91 -0.56 14.86
N GLU A 81 12.27 -0.39 16.01
CA GLU A 81 10.97 -0.98 16.29
C GLU A 81 9.84 -0.30 15.51
N ILE A 82 9.91 1.03 15.37
CA ILE A 82 9.02 1.78 14.46
C ILE A 82 9.16 1.25 13.03
N PHE A 83 10.39 1.03 12.56
CA PHE A 83 10.64 0.53 11.22
C PHE A 83 10.14 -0.91 11.03
N VAL A 84 10.37 -1.80 11.99
CA VAL A 84 9.89 -3.19 11.92
C VAL A 84 8.37 -3.26 11.92
N ARG A 85 7.70 -2.45 12.75
CA ARG A 85 6.24 -2.52 12.93
C ARG A 85 5.46 -1.77 11.86
N PHE A 86 5.96 -0.62 11.42
CA PHE A 86 5.24 0.28 10.50
C PHE A 86 5.94 0.49 9.16
N GLY A 87 7.17 -0.02 8.97
CA GLY A 87 7.91 0.13 7.71
C GLY A 87 8.32 1.57 7.39
N MET A 88 8.29 2.49 8.36
CA MET A 88 8.58 3.92 8.16
C MET A 88 9.65 4.44 9.12
N SER A 89 10.24 5.59 8.77
CA SER A 89 11.21 6.27 9.64
C SER A 89 10.54 6.86 10.87
N ARG A 90 11.32 7.11 11.93
CA ARG A 90 10.84 7.79 13.14
C ARG A 90 10.22 9.17 12.84
N SER A 91 10.79 9.95 11.93
CA SER A 91 10.22 11.24 11.51
C SER A 91 8.84 11.09 10.89
N ARG A 92 8.68 10.17 9.93
CA ARG A 92 7.39 9.87 9.30
C ARG A 92 6.37 9.33 10.30
N PHE A 93 6.82 8.55 11.27
CA PHE A 93 5.97 8.07 12.37
C PHE A 93 5.47 9.23 13.23
N VAL A 94 6.33 10.19 13.60
CA VAL A 94 5.94 11.37 14.38
C VAL A 94 4.94 12.23 13.60
N ASP A 95 5.19 12.48 12.31
CA ASP A 95 4.25 13.22 11.46
C ASP A 95 2.89 12.51 11.42
N ARG A 96 2.91 11.19 11.23
CA ARG A 96 1.69 10.38 11.18
C ARG A 96 0.96 10.41 12.52
N LEU A 97 1.67 10.27 13.64
CA LEU A 97 1.13 10.35 14.99
C LEU A 97 0.36 11.66 15.19
N TRP A 98 0.94 12.79 14.79
CA TRP A 98 0.30 14.09 14.95
C TRP A 98 -0.86 14.37 14.00
N GLN A 99 -0.92 13.69 12.85
CA GLN A 99 -2.10 13.70 11.98
C GLN A 99 -3.28 12.96 12.60
N VAL A 100 -3.03 11.90 13.37
CA VAL A 100 -4.07 10.97 13.83
C VAL A 100 -4.55 11.27 15.25
N VAL A 101 -3.68 11.82 16.11
CA VAL A 101 -4.02 12.18 17.50
C VAL A 101 -5.32 12.99 17.61
N PRO A 102 -5.58 14.03 16.79
CA PRO A 102 -6.84 14.79 16.87
C PRO A 102 -8.11 13.97 16.61
N GLY A 103 -8.00 12.87 15.86
CA GLY A 103 -9.12 11.97 15.55
C GLY A 103 -9.34 10.86 16.59
N VAL A 104 -8.29 10.47 17.31
CA VAL A 104 -8.31 9.30 18.23
C VAL A 104 -8.51 9.72 19.69
N THR A 105 -7.93 10.84 20.12
CA THR A 105 -8.03 11.26 21.53
C THR A 105 -8.20 12.78 21.65
N ARG A 106 -9.14 13.19 22.51
CA ARG A 106 -9.33 14.59 22.91
C ARG A 106 -8.77 14.90 24.30
N ASP A 107 -8.14 13.91 24.95
CA ASP A 107 -7.57 14.10 26.28
C ASP A 107 -6.29 14.95 26.21
N PRO A 108 -6.29 16.18 26.75
CA PRO A 108 -5.14 17.08 26.68
C PRO A 108 -3.94 16.56 27.49
N ALA A 109 -4.15 15.72 28.51
CA ALA A 109 -3.06 15.16 29.29
C ALA A 109 -2.24 14.16 28.45
N ILE A 110 -2.93 13.26 27.73
CA ILE A 110 -2.29 12.30 26.81
C ILE A 110 -1.60 13.04 25.67
N VAL A 111 -2.26 14.06 25.09
CA VAL A 111 -1.66 14.87 24.03
C VAL A 111 -0.37 15.53 24.51
N ARG A 112 -0.34 16.08 25.73
CA ARG A 112 0.86 16.71 26.31
C ARG A 112 1.97 15.69 26.58
N GLU A 113 1.63 14.52 27.10
CA GLU A 113 2.59 13.43 27.32
C GLU A 113 3.25 13.01 26.00
N LEU A 114 2.45 12.77 24.96
CA LEU A 114 2.96 12.45 23.63
C LEU A 114 3.80 13.59 23.03
N ALA A 115 3.44 14.86 23.28
CA ALA A 115 4.21 16.03 22.85
C ALA A 115 5.60 16.12 23.48
N ALA A 116 5.74 15.70 24.74
CA ALA A 116 7.03 15.70 25.42
C ALA A 116 8.00 14.66 24.84
N VAL A 117 7.48 13.51 24.41
CA VAL A 117 8.29 12.37 23.92
C VAL A 117 8.51 12.39 22.41
N TYR A 118 7.47 12.78 21.67
CA TYR A 118 7.45 12.85 20.22
C TYR A 118 7.22 14.30 19.81
N PRO A 119 8.24 15.18 19.91
CA PRO A 119 8.08 16.58 19.55
C PRO A 119 7.60 16.67 18.10
N ARG A 120 6.61 17.53 17.85
CA ARG A 120 6.25 17.90 16.48
C ARG A 120 7.48 18.52 15.86
N HIS A 121 8.12 17.80 14.96
CA HIS A 121 9.09 18.42 14.07
C HIS A 121 8.28 19.41 13.24
N ALA A 122 8.38 20.70 13.58
CA ALA A 122 8.11 21.74 12.61
C ALA A 122 9.07 21.40 11.47
N GLN A 123 8.53 21.03 10.31
CA GLN A 123 9.36 20.81 9.14
C GLN A 123 10.06 22.15 8.87
N ASP A 124 11.32 22.28 9.28
CA ASP A 124 12.20 23.28 8.69
C ASP A 124 12.30 22.92 7.20
N ASN A 125 11.90 23.90 6.41
CA ASN A 125 11.67 23.92 4.97
C ASN A 125 12.84 23.42 4.13
#